data_AF-A0AAV7R6W3-F1
#
_entry.id   AF-A0AAV7R6W3-F1
#
_cell.length_a   1.000
_cell.length_b   1.000
_cell.length_c   1.000
_cell.angle_alpha   90.00
_cell.angle_beta   90.00
_cell.angle_gamma   90.00
#
_symmetry.space_group_name_H-M   'P 1'
#
loop_
_entity.id
_entity.type
_entity.pdbx_description
1 polymer ?
#
loop_
_entity_poly.entity_id
_entity_poly.type
_entity_poly.pdbx_seq_one_letter_code
_entity_poly.pdbx_strand_id
1 'polypeptide(L)'
;MGHCGLLQQNHGTLSTPAAEPRDIVEPCSRTTGHCGLLQQNHWTLWTPAAGPRDIVDSCSRTTGHCGHLQQNHGALWNPAAEPLDIVDSCSRTTGHCGLLQQNHRTLWTPAAEPRGIVDSCSRTTGHCGLLQQNHWTLWTPAAGPRDIVDSCSRTTGHCGHLQQNHGALWTPAAGPRDIVDSCSRTTGHCGLLQQDHGTLWTPAAEPQDIVDTCSRTTGHCGTLQQNHGTLSNPAGS
;
A
#
# COMPACT_ATOMS: atom_id res chain seq x y z
N MET A 1 -6.18 -20.45 -13.41
CA MET A 1 -6.31 -19.00 -13.16
C MET A 1 -7.56 -18.82 -12.32
N GLY A 2 -7.44 -18.42 -11.06
CA GLY A 2 -8.57 -18.21 -10.16
C GLY A 2 -8.47 -16.80 -9.56
N HIS A 3 -9.43 -15.95 -9.91
CA HIS A 3 -9.68 -14.69 -9.22
C HIS A 3 -10.93 -14.90 -8.38
N CYS A 4 -10.88 -14.49 -7.11
CA CYS A 4 -12.03 -14.45 -6.23
C CYS A 4 -12.12 -13.04 -5.66
N GLY A 5 -13.23 -12.35 -5.92
CA GLY A 5 -13.46 -10.97 -5.52
C GLY A 5 -13.70 -10.05 -6.71
N LEU A 6 -13.62 -8.74 -6.50
CA LEU A 6 -13.87 -7.74 -7.53
C LEU A 6 -12.67 -7.58 -8.47
N LEU A 7 -12.92 -7.65 -9.78
CA LEU A 7 -11.93 -7.32 -10.82
C LEU A 7 -12.38 -6.07 -11.57
N GLN A 8 -11.56 -5.03 -11.53
CA GLN A 8 -11.73 -3.81 -12.32
C GLN A 8 -10.57 -3.65 -13.30
N GLN A 9 -10.87 -3.70 -14.60
CA GLN A 9 -9.89 -3.47 -15.65
C GLN A 9 -10.29 -2.26 -16.50
N ASN A 10 -9.43 -1.26 -16.53
CA ASN A 10 -9.62 -0.07 -17.34
C ASN A 10 -8.56 -0.06 -18.46
N HIS A 11 -9.02 -0.11 -19.71
CA HIS A 11 -8.19 -0.07 -20.90
C HIS A 11 -8.54 1.17 -21.73
N GLY A 12 -7.63 2.13 -21.82
CA GLY A 12 -7.80 3.36 -22.61
C GLY A 12 -7.93 4.61 -21.76
N THR A 13 -8.43 5.70 -22.36
CA THR A 13 -8.68 6.95 -21.61
C THR A 13 -10.04 6.84 -20.94
N LEU A 14 -10.06 6.75 -19.61
CA LEU A 14 -11.29 6.71 -18.83
C LEU A 14 -11.33 7.91 -17.89
N SER A 15 -12.49 8.57 -17.88
CA SER A 15 -12.83 9.60 -16.90
C SER A 15 -14.12 9.20 -16.21
N THR A 16 -14.01 8.70 -14.99
CA THR A 16 -15.19 8.32 -14.19
C THR A 16 -15.12 9.03 -12.85
N PRO A 17 -16.04 9.97 -12.56
CA PRO A 17 -16.26 10.42 -11.20
C PRO A 17 -16.96 9.30 -10.43
N ALA A 18 -16.38 8.85 -9.32
CA ALA A 18 -17.06 7.97 -8.38
C ALA A 18 -17.72 8.85 -7.32
N ALA A 19 -19.02 9.14 -7.46
CA ALA A 19 -19.73 10.12 -6.62
C ALA A 19 -20.50 9.52 -5.43
N GLU A 20 -20.45 8.21 -5.24
CA GLU A 20 -21.16 7.53 -4.15
C GLU A 20 -20.18 6.80 -3.24
N PRO A 21 -20.47 6.69 -1.93
CA PRO A 21 -19.75 5.80 -1.02
C PRO A 21 -19.64 4.39 -1.60
N ARG A 22 -18.48 3.76 -1.45
CA ARG A 22 -18.27 2.39 -1.94
C ARG A 22 -17.71 1.50 -0.84
N ASP A 23 -18.55 0.57 -0.40
CA ASP A 23 -18.17 -0.49 0.51
C ASP A 23 -17.96 -1.77 -0.31
N ILE A 24 -16.73 -2.28 -0.30
CA ILE A 24 -16.34 -3.51 -0.99
C ILE A 24 -15.95 -4.52 0.08
N VAL A 25 -16.62 -5.66 0.13
CA VAL A 25 -16.33 -6.73 1.09
C VAL A 25 -16.16 -8.04 0.35
N GLU A 26 -14.95 -8.60 0.37
CA GLU A 26 -14.61 -9.79 -0.42
C GLU A 26 -14.05 -10.94 0.45
N PRO A 27 -14.91 -11.86 0.90
CA PRO A 27 -14.47 -13.07 1.58
C PRO A 27 -14.13 -14.17 0.57
N CYS A 28 -12.92 -14.74 0.65
CA CYS A 28 -12.60 -15.95 -0.12
C CYS A 28 -11.94 -17.04 0.71
N SER A 29 -12.01 -18.25 0.18
CA SER A 29 -11.39 -19.42 0.78
C SER A 29 -10.87 -20.36 -0.30
N ARG A 30 -9.67 -20.91 -0.08
CA ARG A 30 -8.99 -21.86 -0.98
C ARG A 30 -8.79 -21.28 -2.39
N THR A 31 -8.19 -20.10 -2.45
CA THR A 31 -7.95 -19.38 -3.71
C THR A 31 -6.52 -19.61 -4.21
N THR A 32 -6.37 -19.82 -5.53
CA THR A 32 -5.07 -19.80 -6.22
C THR A 32 -5.11 -18.69 -7.27
N GLY A 33 -4.33 -17.63 -7.06
CA GLY A 33 -4.34 -16.41 -7.87
C GLY A 33 -4.57 -15.18 -7.00
N HIS A 34 -5.67 -14.46 -7.23
CA HIS A 34 -6.01 -13.25 -6.47
C HIS A 34 -7.28 -13.46 -5.65
N CYS A 35 -7.24 -13.03 -4.39
CA CYS A 35 -8.38 -12.91 -3.48
C CYS A 35 -8.53 -11.45 -3.06
N GLY A 36 -9.71 -10.86 -3.25
CA GLY A 36 -9.99 -9.47 -2.88
C GLY A 36 -10.16 -8.56 -4.08
N LEU A 37 -9.91 -7.28 -3.89
CA LEU A 37 -10.06 -6.27 -4.93
C LEU A 37 -8.82 -6.21 -5.85
N LEU A 38 -9.02 -6.41 -7.15
CA LEU A 38 -7.99 -6.27 -8.18
C LEU A 38 -8.33 -5.13 -9.14
N GLN A 39 -7.52 -4.07 -9.14
CA GLN A 39 -7.61 -2.94 -10.04
C GLN A 39 -6.43 -2.91 -11.00
N GLN A 40 -6.73 -2.89 -12.30
CA GLN A 40 -5.76 -2.89 -13.39
C GLN A 40 -6.05 -1.72 -14.31
N ASN A 41 -5.13 -0.77 -14.40
CA ASN A 41 -5.28 0.42 -15.22
C ASN A 41 -4.17 0.47 -16.26
N HIS A 42 -4.55 0.47 -17.54
CA HIS A 42 -3.63 0.63 -18.66
C HIS A 42 -3.89 1.97 -19.35
N TRP A 43 -2.83 2.78 -19.52
CA TRP A 43 -2.79 4.11 -20.14
C TRP A 43 -3.19 5.29 -19.24
N THR A 44 -3.83 6.31 -19.79
CA THR A 44 -4.15 7.55 -19.09
C THR A 44 -5.49 7.42 -18.39
N LEU A 45 -5.50 7.41 -17.06
CA LEU A 45 -6.72 7.32 -16.27
C LEU A 45 -6.89 8.58 -15.44
N TRP A 46 -8.10 9.16 -15.47
CA TRP A 46 -8.50 10.26 -14.60
C TRP A 46 -9.70 9.84 -13.76
N THR A 47 -9.49 9.55 -12.49
CA THR A 47 -10.53 9.07 -11.57
C THR A 47 -10.57 9.95 -10.33
N PRO A 48 -11.27 11.09 -10.37
CA PRO A 48 -11.61 11.77 -9.14
C PRO A 48 -12.54 10.88 -8.31
N ALA A 49 -12.12 10.56 -7.09
CA ALA A 49 -13.00 9.95 -6.10
C ALA A 49 -13.76 11.08 -5.38
N ALA A 50 -15.08 10.98 -5.37
CA ALA A 50 -16.01 11.95 -4.79
C ALA A 50 -16.98 11.27 -3.79
N GLY A 51 -16.61 10.11 -3.23
CA GLY A 51 -17.24 9.53 -2.05
C GLY A 51 -16.23 8.71 -1.22
N PRO A 52 -16.48 8.50 0.09
CA PRO A 52 -15.65 7.66 0.93
C PRO A 52 -15.61 6.23 0.42
N ARG A 53 -14.52 5.52 0.70
CA ARG A 53 -14.34 4.13 0.26
C ARG A 53 -13.84 3.25 1.40
N ASP A 54 -14.59 2.19 1.65
CA ASP A 54 -14.23 1.16 2.61
C ASP A 54 -14.02 -0.16 1.87
N ILE A 55 -12.82 -0.74 1.97
CA ILE A 55 -12.47 -2.00 1.31
C ILE A 55 -12.08 -2.99 2.40
N VAL A 56 -12.74 -4.15 2.42
CA VAL A 56 -12.48 -5.21 3.39
C VAL A 56 -12.30 -6.54 2.66
N ASP A 57 -11.08 -7.04 2.60
CA ASP A 57 -10.79 -8.34 2.01
C ASP A 57 -10.48 -9.37 3.11
N SER A 58 -11.12 -10.53 3.07
CA SER A 58 -10.91 -11.59 4.06
C SER A 58 -10.63 -12.93 3.40
N CYS A 59 -9.40 -13.41 3.47
CA CYS A 59 -9.00 -14.63 2.75
C CYS A 59 -8.51 -15.74 3.69
N SER A 60 -8.85 -16.98 3.34
CA SER A 60 -8.30 -18.17 3.99
C SER A 60 -7.70 -19.16 2.98
N ARG A 61 -6.49 -19.67 3.28
CA ARG A 61 -5.77 -20.62 2.42
C ARG A 61 -5.59 -20.09 0.99
N THR A 62 -4.84 -19.01 0.86
CA THR A 62 -4.59 -18.37 -0.43
C THR A 62 -3.16 -18.65 -0.89
N THR A 63 -3.01 -18.98 -2.17
CA THR A 63 -1.72 -18.99 -2.87
C THR A 63 -1.75 -17.91 -3.93
N GLY A 64 -0.95 -16.85 -3.76
CA GLY A 64 -0.95 -15.66 -4.61
C GLY A 64 -1.18 -14.38 -3.79
N HIS A 65 -2.08 -13.50 -4.23
CA HIS A 65 -2.41 -12.26 -3.54
C HIS A 65 -3.72 -12.38 -2.76
N CYS A 66 -3.74 -11.82 -1.56
CA CYS A 66 -4.89 -11.63 -0.68
C CYS A 66 -4.92 -10.15 -0.30
N GLY A 67 -6.04 -9.49 -0.55
CA GLY A 67 -6.19 -8.07 -0.25
C GLY A 67 -6.29 -7.21 -1.50
N HIS A 68 -6.10 -5.92 -1.30
CA HIS A 68 -6.23 -4.95 -2.38
C HIS A 68 -4.96 -4.94 -3.26
N LEU A 69 -5.11 -5.21 -4.55
CA LEU A 69 -4.05 -5.10 -5.55
C LEU A 69 -4.42 -4.04 -6.57
N GLN A 70 -3.57 -3.01 -6.66
CA GLN A 70 -3.67 -1.98 -7.68
C GLN A 70 -2.43 -2.00 -8.56
N GLN A 71 -2.62 -2.16 -9.87
CA GLN A 71 -1.56 -2.07 -10.86
C GLN A 71 -1.89 -1.02 -11.91
N ASN A 72 -0.97 -0.07 -12.08
CA ASN A 72 -1.12 1.04 -13.01
C ASN A 72 0.04 1.06 -14.00
N HIS A 73 -0.29 0.91 -15.27
CA HIS A 73 0.66 0.89 -16.39
C HIS A 73 0.35 2.07 -17.31
N GLY A 74 0.84 3.27 -16.98
CA GLY A 74 0.51 4.49 -17.70
C GLY A 74 0.57 5.75 -16.85
N ALA A 75 -0.23 6.74 -17.22
CA ALA A 75 -0.37 7.98 -16.48
C ALA A 75 -1.66 7.92 -15.65
N LEU A 76 -1.55 7.71 -14.35
CA LEU A 76 -2.71 7.73 -13.46
C LEU A 76 -2.79 9.06 -12.73
N TRP A 77 -3.96 9.70 -12.84
CA TRP A 77 -4.37 10.84 -12.05
C TRP A 77 -5.60 10.47 -11.23
N ASN A 78 -5.39 10.28 -9.93
CA ASN A 78 -6.43 9.85 -9.01
C ASN A 78 -6.43 10.76 -7.78
N PRO A 79 -6.98 11.99 -7.91
CA PRO A 79 -7.23 12.85 -6.77
C PRO A 79 -8.29 12.20 -5.89
N ALA A 80 -7.94 11.97 -4.63
CA ALA A 80 -8.87 11.56 -3.60
C ALA A 80 -9.18 12.77 -2.71
N ALA A 81 -10.42 13.21 -2.75
CA ALA A 81 -10.93 14.28 -1.89
C ALA A 81 -11.76 13.73 -0.73
N GLU A 82 -11.72 12.40 -0.50
CA GLU A 82 -12.59 11.70 0.45
C GLU A 82 -11.81 10.61 1.20
N PRO A 83 -12.27 10.21 2.40
CA PRO A 83 -11.63 9.17 3.20
C PRO A 83 -11.52 7.82 2.47
N LEU A 84 -10.46 7.08 2.77
CA LEU A 84 -10.23 5.72 2.27
C LEU A 84 -9.76 4.83 3.39
N ASP A 85 -10.54 3.79 3.70
CA ASP A 85 -10.18 2.76 4.67
C ASP A 85 -10.04 1.40 3.96
N ILE A 86 -8.91 0.72 4.20
CA ILE A 86 -8.62 -0.62 3.68
C ILE A 86 -8.30 -1.54 4.84
N VAL A 87 -8.96 -2.69 4.88
CA VAL A 87 -8.74 -3.72 5.90
C VAL A 87 -8.58 -5.08 5.23
N ASP A 88 -7.37 -5.62 5.28
CA ASP A 88 -7.09 -6.95 4.73
C ASP A 88 -6.82 -7.94 5.87
N SER A 89 -7.62 -9.00 5.93
CA SER A 89 -7.51 -10.05 6.95
C SER A 89 -7.23 -11.41 6.32
N CYS A 90 -6.12 -12.03 6.70
CA CYS A 90 -5.64 -13.18 5.97
C CYS A 90 -5.13 -14.31 6.87
N SER A 91 -5.50 -15.55 6.54
CA SER A 91 -5.05 -16.75 7.26
C SER A 91 -4.50 -17.81 6.31
N ARG A 92 -3.25 -18.22 6.53
CA ARG A 92 -2.51 -19.21 5.72
C ARG A 92 -2.36 -18.74 4.28
N THR A 93 -1.45 -17.80 4.08
CA THR A 93 -1.19 -17.21 2.77
C THR A 93 0.24 -17.51 2.32
N THR A 94 0.38 -17.92 1.07
CA THR A 94 1.66 -18.00 0.39
C THR A 94 1.65 -16.97 -0.73
N GLY A 95 2.48 -15.93 -0.63
CA GLY A 95 2.48 -14.78 -1.53
C GLY A 95 2.32 -13.47 -0.76
N HIS A 96 1.33 -12.65 -1.13
CA HIS A 96 1.07 -11.35 -0.54
C HIS A 96 -0.26 -11.33 0.22
N CYS A 97 -0.27 -10.67 1.37
CA CYS A 97 -1.43 -10.37 2.21
C CYS A 97 -1.39 -8.88 2.54
N GLY A 98 -2.44 -8.15 2.17
CA GLY A 98 -2.49 -6.71 2.37
C GLY A 98 -2.51 -5.92 1.07
N LEU A 99 -2.28 -4.62 1.19
CA LEU A 99 -2.28 -3.69 0.07
C LEU A 99 -1.01 -3.82 -0.78
N LEU A 100 -1.17 -4.15 -2.06
CA LEU A 100 -0.11 -4.12 -3.07
C LEU A 100 -0.39 -3.06 -4.14
N GLN A 101 0.53 -2.10 -4.27
CA GLN A 101 0.46 -1.05 -5.29
C GLN A 101 1.68 -1.10 -6.20
N GLN A 102 1.45 -1.28 -7.49
CA GLN A 102 2.47 -1.31 -8.54
C GLN A 102 2.18 -0.19 -9.53
N ASN A 103 3.13 0.73 -9.68
CA ASN A 103 2.99 1.84 -10.62
C ASN A 103 4.17 1.88 -11.57
N HIS A 104 3.87 1.79 -12.86
CA HIS A 104 4.85 1.90 -13.92
C HIS A 104 4.53 3.13 -14.76
N ARG A 105 5.35 4.20 -14.60
CA ARG A 105 5.47 5.44 -15.39
C ARG A 105 5.14 6.73 -14.64
N THR A 106 3.89 7.14 -14.56
CA THR A 106 3.57 8.44 -13.93
C THR A 106 2.33 8.31 -13.09
N LEU A 107 2.49 8.55 -11.79
CA LEU A 107 1.39 8.52 -10.84
C LEU A 107 1.27 9.86 -10.15
N TRP A 108 0.08 10.44 -10.20
CA TRP A 108 -0.34 11.63 -9.49
C TRP A 108 -1.56 11.31 -8.64
N THR A 109 -1.35 11.23 -7.32
CA THR A 109 -2.38 10.81 -6.36
C THR A 109 -2.43 11.78 -5.18
N PRO A 110 -2.86 13.03 -5.40
CA PRO A 110 -3.14 13.94 -4.31
C PRO A 110 -4.24 13.35 -3.40
N ALA A 111 -4.02 13.45 -2.09
CA ALA A 111 -4.97 13.05 -1.08
C ALA A 111 -5.20 14.23 -0.12
N ALA A 112 -6.45 14.67 0.01
CA ALA A 112 -6.82 15.73 0.95
C ALA A 112 -7.35 15.20 2.29
N GLU A 113 -7.83 13.95 2.31
CA GLU A 113 -8.59 13.36 3.42
C GLU A 113 -7.85 12.17 4.07
N PRO A 114 -8.30 11.73 5.26
CA PRO A 114 -7.73 10.61 5.99
C PRO A 114 -7.60 9.32 5.17
N ARG A 115 -6.54 8.55 5.44
CA ARG A 115 -6.37 7.19 4.93
C ARG A 115 -6.00 6.22 6.04
N GLY A 116 -6.84 5.21 6.27
CA GLY A 116 -6.55 4.08 7.14
C GLY A 116 -6.22 2.82 6.33
N ILE A 117 -5.14 2.14 6.68
CA ILE A 117 -4.80 0.83 6.11
C ILE A 117 -4.48 -0.11 7.26
N VAL A 118 -5.16 -1.25 7.33
CA VAL A 118 -4.97 -2.25 8.37
C VAL A 118 -4.83 -3.63 7.76
N ASP A 119 -3.63 -4.21 7.86
CA ASP A 119 -3.38 -5.56 7.37
C ASP A 119 -3.13 -6.51 8.55
N SER A 120 -3.98 -7.53 8.66
CA SER A 120 -3.94 -8.51 9.76
C SER A 120 -3.74 -9.92 9.22
N CYS A 121 -2.63 -10.55 9.60
CA CYS A 121 -2.19 -11.75 8.92
C CYS A 121 -1.73 -12.86 9.88
N SER A 122 -2.19 -14.08 9.64
CA SER A 122 -1.83 -15.27 10.42
C SER A 122 -1.29 -16.37 9.53
N ARG A 123 -0.01 -16.72 9.72
CA ARG A 123 0.77 -17.67 8.92
C ARG A 123 0.91 -17.23 7.47
N THR A 124 1.94 -16.43 7.22
CA THR A 124 2.25 -15.93 5.87
C THR A 124 3.65 -16.35 5.47
N THR A 125 3.77 -16.84 4.23
CA THR A 125 5.07 -17.00 3.56
C THR A 125 5.10 -16.01 2.40
N GLY A 126 5.92 -14.97 2.49
CA GLY A 126 5.98 -13.85 1.55
C GLY A 126 5.83 -12.51 2.27
N HIS A 127 4.92 -11.65 1.79
CA HIS A 127 4.68 -10.30 2.33
C HIS A 127 3.35 -10.21 3.05
N CYS A 128 3.35 -9.49 4.18
CA CYS A 128 2.20 -9.17 5.01
C CYS A 128 2.27 -7.66 5.28
N GLY A 129 1.23 -6.92 4.92
CA GLY A 129 1.22 -5.47 5.07
C GLY A 129 1.26 -4.74 3.74
N LEU A 130 1.59 -3.46 3.80
CA LEU A 130 1.61 -2.61 2.63
C LEU A 130 2.89 -2.80 1.80
N LEU A 131 2.74 -3.04 0.50
CA LEU A 131 3.84 -3.08 -0.46
C LEU A 131 3.59 -2.08 -1.61
N GLN A 132 4.46 -1.10 -1.71
CA GLN A 132 4.45 -0.07 -2.74
C GLN A 132 5.69 -0.18 -3.63
N GLN A 133 5.47 -0.27 -4.93
CA GLN A 133 6.51 -0.39 -5.93
C GLN A 133 6.24 0.61 -7.04
N ASN A 134 7.13 1.58 -7.18
CA ASN A 134 6.96 2.66 -8.14
C ASN A 134 8.17 2.78 -9.05
N HIS A 135 7.91 2.84 -10.36
CA HIS A 135 8.90 3.10 -11.38
C HIS A 135 8.60 4.42 -12.08
N TRP A 136 9.64 5.22 -12.25
CA TRP A 136 9.73 6.53 -12.89
C TRP A 136 9.31 7.71 -12.03
N THR A 137 8.11 8.26 -12.20
CA THR A 137 7.72 9.53 -11.56
C THR A 137 6.51 9.33 -10.68
N LEU A 138 6.67 9.61 -9.39
CA LEU A 138 5.59 9.55 -8.40
C LEU A 138 5.42 10.91 -7.73
N TRP A 139 4.20 11.44 -7.78
CA TRP A 139 3.77 12.64 -7.08
C TRP A 139 2.58 12.32 -6.18
N THR A 140 2.80 12.34 -4.87
CA THR A 140 1.82 11.94 -3.85
C THR A 140 1.72 12.99 -2.75
N PRO A 141 1.23 14.21 -3.06
CA PRO A 141 0.93 15.17 -2.02
C PRO A 141 -0.19 14.65 -1.12
N ALA A 142 0.01 14.72 0.19
CA ALA A 142 -0.99 14.37 1.19
C ALA A 142 -1.21 15.54 2.15
N ALA A 143 -2.46 15.92 2.37
CA ALA A 143 -2.85 16.94 3.36
C ALA A 143 -3.62 16.36 4.56
N GLY A 144 -4.26 15.19 4.40
CA GLY A 144 -4.94 14.48 5.48
C GLY A 144 -4.00 13.54 6.27
N PRO A 145 -4.44 13.07 7.45
CA PRO A 145 -3.71 12.07 8.24
C PRO A 145 -3.62 10.73 7.51
N ARG A 146 -2.56 9.96 7.78
CA ARG A 146 -2.41 8.61 7.23
C ARG A 146 -1.95 7.63 8.30
N ASP A 147 -2.77 6.62 8.52
CA ASP A 147 -2.54 5.58 9.52
C ASP A 147 -2.37 4.23 8.82
N ILE A 148 -1.27 3.55 9.10
CA ILE A 148 -0.97 2.22 8.57
C ILE A 148 -0.67 1.29 9.74
N VAL A 149 -1.37 0.17 9.81
CA VAL A 149 -1.19 -0.82 10.88
C VAL A 149 -1.05 -2.22 10.29
N ASP A 150 0.13 -2.81 10.43
CA ASP A 150 0.38 -4.18 9.98
C ASP A 150 0.59 -5.10 11.19
N SER A 151 -0.31 -6.07 11.36
CA SER A 151 -0.32 -6.99 12.50
C SER A 151 -0.19 -8.43 12.05
N CYS A 152 0.88 -9.10 12.49
CA CYS A 152 1.30 -10.32 11.81
C CYS A 152 1.78 -11.40 12.77
N SER A 153 1.23 -12.60 12.60
CA SER A 153 1.45 -13.77 13.44
C SER A 153 2.02 -14.93 12.63
N ARG A 154 3.31 -15.23 12.83
CA ARG A 154 4.12 -16.20 12.08
C ARG A 154 4.28 -15.83 10.62
N THR A 155 5.36 -15.12 10.31
CA THR A 155 5.67 -14.70 8.95
C THR A 155 7.06 -15.19 8.55
N THR A 156 7.17 -15.74 7.34
CA THR A 156 8.46 -15.98 6.69
C THR A 156 8.54 -15.05 5.49
N GLY A 157 9.38 -14.01 5.56
CA GLY A 157 9.48 -12.94 4.57
C GLY A 157 9.39 -11.57 5.23
N HIS A 158 8.55 -10.69 4.69
CA HIS A 158 8.38 -9.32 5.19
C HIS A 158 7.02 -9.16 5.88
N CYS A 159 7.03 -8.46 7.01
CA CYS A 159 5.85 -7.96 7.68
C CYS A 159 6.01 -6.47 7.89
N GLY A 160 5.01 -5.68 7.50
CA GLY A 160 5.04 -4.23 7.65
C GLY A 160 5.10 -3.53 6.30
N HIS A 161 5.39 -2.24 6.37
CA HIS A 161 5.40 -1.39 5.19
C HIS A 161 6.70 -1.56 4.37
N LEU A 162 6.60 -1.98 3.11
CA LEU A 162 7.71 -2.02 2.16
C LEU A 162 7.44 -1.05 1.01
N GLN A 163 8.33 -0.08 0.82
CA GLN A 163 8.30 0.84 -0.30
C GLN A 163 9.59 0.75 -1.10
N GLN A 164 9.47 0.53 -2.41
CA GLN A 164 10.59 0.65 -3.33
C GLN A 164 10.23 1.62 -4.45
N ASN A 165 11.10 2.60 -4.67
CA ASN A 165 10.94 3.56 -5.74
C ASN A 165 12.19 3.61 -6.61
N HIS A 166 11.97 3.63 -7.92
CA HIS A 166 13.00 3.79 -8.93
C HIS A 166 12.68 4.99 -9.80
N GLY A 167 13.37 6.12 -9.62
CA GLY A 167 13.19 7.35 -10.38
C GLY A 167 13.01 8.58 -9.50
N ALA A 168 12.11 9.47 -9.87
CA ALA A 168 11.78 10.68 -9.13
C ALA A 168 10.56 10.46 -8.23
N LEU A 169 10.76 10.62 -6.92
CA LEU A 169 9.72 10.57 -5.91
C LEU A 169 9.53 11.94 -5.27
N TRP A 170 8.29 12.42 -5.27
CA TRP A 170 7.88 13.67 -4.65
C TRP A 170 6.66 13.39 -3.76
N THR A 171 6.86 13.43 -2.44
CA THR A 171 5.84 13.11 -1.44
C THR A 171 5.73 14.23 -0.39
N PRO A 172 5.26 15.43 -0.78
CA PRO A 172 4.99 16.47 0.20
C PRO A 172 3.84 16.03 1.13
N ALA A 173 4.04 16.14 2.44
CA ALA A 173 3.04 15.82 3.44
C ALA A 173 2.77 17.02 4.36
N ALA A 174 1.49 17.35 4.54
CA ALA A 174 1.00 18.42 5.42
C ALA A 174 0.04 17.90 6.51
N GLY A 175 -0.12 16.58 6.64
CA GLY A 175 -0.84 15.92 7.72
C GLY A 175 0.04 14.90 8.44
N PRO A 176 -0.31 14.47 9.66
CA PRO A 176 0.45 13.50 10.43
C PRO A 176 0.45 12.12 9.76
N ARG A 177 1.48 11.31 10.02
CA ARG A 177 1.58 9.95 9.50
C ARG A 177 2.01 8.99 10.58
N ASP A 178 1.16 8.01 10.88
CA ASP A 178 1.39 7.00 11.90
C ASP A 178 1.53 5.62 11.23
N ILE A 179 2.64 4.92 11.50
CA ILE A 179 2.90 3.58 10.99
C ILE A 179 3.20 2.67 12.17
N VAL A 180 2.43 1.59 12.30
CA VAL A 180 2.57 0.64 13.40
C VAL A 180 2.69 -0.79 12.86
N ASP A 181 3.85 -1.39 13.04
CA ASP A 181 4.11 -2.77 12.61
C ASP A 181 4.29 -3.66 13.84
N SER A 182 3.42 -4.66 14.00
CA SER A 182 3.38 -5.58 15.13
C SER A 182 3.58 -7.02 14.69
N CYS A 183 4.72 -7.61 15.04
CA CYS A 183 5.13 -8.92 14.57
C CYS A 183 5.35 -9.92 15.70
N SER A 184 4.83 -11.13 15.50
CA SER A 184 5.14 -12.28 16.36
C SER A 184 5.64 -13.45 15.52
N ARG A 185 6.85 -13.96 15.85
CA ARG A 185 7.51 -15.09 15.18
C ARG A 185 7.77 -14.84 13.69
N THR A 186 8.51 -13.78 13.38
CA THR A 186 8.89 -13.45 12.00
C THR A 186 10.29 -13.97 11.68
N THR A 187 10.46 -14.59 10.52
CA THR A 187 11.76 -14.87 9.91
C THR A 187 11.89 -13.97 8.69
N GLY A 188 12.80 -13.01 8.71
CA GLY A 188 12.96 -11.99 7.68
C GLY A 188 12.87 -10.57 8.27
N HIS A 189 12.05 -9.70 7.72
CA HIS A 189 11.95 -8.31 8.16
C HIS A 189 10.58 -8.05 8.80
N CYS A 190 10.58 -7.38 9.94
CA CYS A 190 9.42 -6.74 10.54
C CYS A 190 9.64 -5.22 10.61
N GLY A 191 8.70 -4.43 10.14
CA GLY A 191 8.78 -2.97 10.19
C GLY A 191 8.87 -2.30 8.82
N LEU A 192 9.08 -0.99 8.85
CA LEU A 192 9.23 -0.17 7.65
C LEU A 192 10.54 -0.48 6.89
N LEU A 193 10.44 -0.83 5.61
CA LEU A 193 11.57 -0.89 4.67
C LEU A 193 11.33 0.08 3.52
N GLN A 194 12.24 1.04 3.33
CA GLN A 194 12.19 1.97 2.20
C GLN A 194 13.48 1.87 1.38
N GLN A 195 13.34 1.70 0.07
CA GLN A 195 14.46 1.64 -0.88
C GLN A 195 14.21 2.59 -2.06
N ASP A 196 14.98 3.66 -2.13
CA ASP A 196 14.84 4.69 -3.15
C ASP A 196 16.06 4.71 -4.06
N HIS A 197 15.84 4.61 -5.36
CA HIS A 197 16.89 4.69 -6.39
C HIS A 197 16.57 5.84 -7.33
N GLY A 198 17.18 6.99 -7.12
CA GLY A 198 16.95 8.19 -7.92
C GLY A 198 16.81 9.44 -7.06
N THR A 199 15.87 10.32 -7.41
CA THR A 199 15.70 11.60 -6.75
C THR A 199 14.51 11.55 -5.80
N LEU A 200 14.75 11.87 -4.53
CA LEU A 200 13.75 11.88 -3.49
C LEU A 200 13.54 13.30 -2.95
N TRP A 201 12.29 13.76 -2.96
CA TRP A 201 11.86 15.01 -2.35
C TRP A 201 10.66 14.79 -1.41
N THR A 202 10.90 14.91 -0.11
CA THR A 202 9.94 14.55 0.95
C THR A 202 9.78 15.67 1.98
N PRO A 203 9.29 16.87 1.61
CA PRO A 203 8.98 17.89 2.61
C PRO A 203 7.82 17.40 3.48
N ALA A 204 8.01 17.36 4.79
CA ALA A 204 6.98 17.08 5.76
C ALA A 204 6.83 18.29 6.70
N ALA A 205 5.61 18.82 6.80
CA ALA A 205 5.29 19.91 7.74
C ALA A 205 4.83 19.41 9.11
N GLU A 206 4.44 18.13 9.21
CA GLU A 206 3.82 17.51 10.38
C GLU A 206 4.58 16.25 10.83
N PRO A 207 4.37 15.77 12.07
CA PRO A 207 5.07 14.62 12.64
C PRO A 207 4.86 13.31 11.86
N GLN A 208 5.87 12.44 11.89
CA GLN A 208 5.75 11.03 11.50
C GLN A 208 6.07 10.17 12.73
N ASP A 209 5.12 9.35 13.17
CA ASP A 209 5.33 8.35 14.22
C ASP A 209 5.45 6.96 13.59
N ILE A 210 6.52 6.23 13.93
CA ILE A 210 6.78 4.89 13.41
C ILE A 210 7.11 3.99 14.58
N VAL A 211 6.28 2.98 14.79
CA VAL A 211 6.39 2.04 15.91
C VAL A 211 6.50 0.61 15.38
N ASP A 212 7.68 0.02 15.57
CA ASP A 212 7.96 -1.37 15.19
C ASP A 212 8.06 -2.24 16.44
N THR A 213 7.10 -3.15 16.65
CA THR A 213 7.07 -4.08 17.78
C THR A 213 7.31 -5.51 17.32
N CYS A 214 8.39 -6.13 17.80
CA CYS A 214 8.79 -7.47 17.41
C CYS A 214 8.90 -8.44 18.59
N SER A 215 8.31 -9.61 18.45
CA SER A 215 8.48 -10.73 19.37
C SER A 215 8.97 -11.96 18.62
N ARG A 216 10.12 -12.51 19.02
CA ARG A 216 10.74 -13.70 18.41
C ARG A 216 10.98 -13.54 16.90
N THR A 217 11.58 -12.40 16.52
CA THR A 217 11.98 -12.15 15.13
C THR A 217 13.40 -12.61 14.89
N THR A 218 13.62 -13.34 13.79
CA THR A 218 14.93 -13.71 13.26
C THR A 218 15.14 -12.93 11.97
N GLY A 219 16.00 -11.91 12.00
CA GLY A 219 16.26 -10.99 10.87
C GLY A 219 16.17 -9.54 11.31
N HIS A 220 15.62 -8.65 10.48
CA HIS A 220 15.51 -7.22 10.80
C HIS A 220 14.20 -6.91 11.54
N CYS A 221 14.30 -6.06 12.55
CA CYS A 221 13.16 -5.47 13.25
C CYS A 221 13.41 -3.98 13.36
N GLY A 222 12.47 -3.17 12.89
CA GLY A 222 12.60 -1.72 12.91
C GLY A 222 12.65 -1.12 11.52
N THR A 223 12.75 0.20 11.46
CA THR A 223 12.82 0.95 10.22
C THR A 223 14.19 0.82 9.53
N LEU A 224 14.18 0.55 8.22
CA LEU A 224 15.37 0.53 7.36
C LEU A 224 15.12 1.38 6.11
N GLN A 225 15.91 2.44 5.93
CA GLN A 225 15.86 3.30 4.75
C GLN A 225 17.17 3.23 3.97
N GLN A 226 17.10 2.98 2.66
CA GLN A 226 18.24 2.90 1.76
C GLN A 226 18.00 3.82 0.56
N ASN A 227 18.82 4.88 0.46
CA ASN A 227 18.71 5.86 -0.61
C ASN A 227 19.95 5.79 -1.51
N HIS A 228 19.75 5.39 -2.76
CA HIS A 228 20.74 5.32 -3.82
C HIS A 228 20.47 6.41 -4.86
N GLY A 229 20.71 7.66 -4.46
CA GLY A 229 20.57 8.82 -5.34
C GLY A 229 20.54 10.14 -4.56
N THR A 230 19.83 11.13 -5.09
CA THR A 230 19.77 12.46 -4.47
C THR A 230 18.60 12.56 -3.50
N LEU A 231 18.88 12.88 -2.25
CA LEU A 231 17.88 13.20 -1.23
C LEU A 231 17.80 14.71 -1.04
N SER A 232 16.60 15.26 -1.04
CA SER A 232 16.32 16.65 -0.72
C SER A 232 15.16 16.72 0.27
N ASN A 233 15.47 17.05 1.53
CA ASN A 233 14.47 17.23 2.57
C ASN A 233 14.52 18.68 3.07
N PRO A 234 13.66 19.59 2.58
CA PRO A 234 13.64 20.96 3.06
C PRO A 234 12.80 21.02 4.36
N ALA A 235 13.28 20.38 5.41
CA ALA A 235 12.80 20.60 6.77
C ALA A 235 13.83 21.49 7.47
N GLY A 236 13.64 22.80 7.36
CA GLY A 236 14.56 23.80 7.92
C GLY A 236 14.22 25.22 7.48
N SER A 237 13.28 25.84 8.18
CA SER A 237 13.14 27.29 8.38
C SER A 237 12.29 27.54 9.61
#